data_AF-A0A7T1I6I8-F1
#
_entry.id   AF-A0A7T1I6I8-F1
#
_cell.length_a   1.000
_cell.length_b   1.000
_cell.length_c   1.000
_cell.angle_alpha   90.00
_cell.angle_beta   90.00
_cell.angle_gamma   90.00
#
_symmetry.space_group_name_H-M   'P 1'
#
loop_
_entity.id
_entity.type
_entity.pdbx_description
1 polymer ?
#
loop_
_entity_poly.entity_id
_entity_poly.type
_entity_poly.pdbx_seq_one_letter_code
_entity_poly.pdbx_strand_id
1 'polypeptide(L)'
;MQIPEDGGTIPVLGLYGELDDGIKLETEVHMQAALQAASSRSRIVVSPEAPHGFHTRYRPSYRPDAAKDGWKQMLAWFQGHGGPSQREGGRQWRTEATDIH
;
A
#
# COMPACT_ATOMS: atom_id res chain seq x y z
N MET A 1 -9.73 26.61 -10.81
CA MET A 1 -9.17 25.34 -10.35
C MET A 1 -7.76 25.25 -10.92
N GLN A 2 -6.73 25.58 -10.13
CA GLN A 2 -5.33 25.49 -10.57
C GLN A 2 -4.88 24.03 -10.47
N ILE A 3 -4.37 23.51 -11.58
CA ILE A 3 -3.70 22.21 -11.61
C ILE A 3 -2.29 22.47 -11.09
N PRO A 4 -1.83 21.77 -10.04
CA PRO A 4 -0.48 21.99 -9.52
C PRO A 4 0.57 21.61 -10.59
N GLU A 5 1.59 22.45 -10.72
CA GLU A 5 2.66 22.42 -11.74
C GLU A 5 3.63 21.22 -11.62
N ASP A 6 3.39 20.32 -10.66
CA ASP A 6 4.24 19.15 -10.36
C ASP A 6 3.82 17.87 -11.11
N GLY A 7 2.79 17.94 -11.96
CA GLY A 7 2.32 16.75 -12.69
C GLY A 7 1.85 15.62 -11.75
N GLY A 8 1.44 15.96 -10.52
CA GLY A 8 0.74 15.10 -9.57
C GLY A 8 1.20 13.65 -9.53
N THR A 9 2.43 13.38 -9.10
CA THR A 9 2.87 11.99 -8.91
C THR A 9 2.18 11.37 -7.70
N ILE A 10 1.46 10.26 -7.91
CA ILE A 10 0.84 9.50 -6.83
C ILE A 10 1.92 8.56 -6.25
N PRO A 11 2.28 8.68 -4.96
CA PRO A 11 3.29 7.84 -4.36
C PRO A 11 2.78 6.40 -4.24
N VAL A 12 3.61 5.43 -4.62
CA VAL A 12 3.29 3.99 -4.58
C VAL A 12 4.15 3.26 -3.55
N LEU A 13 3.55 2.32 -2.81
CA LEU A 13 4.24 1.32 -2.02
C LEU A 13 4.19 -0.03 -2.72
N GLY A 14 5.35 -0.61 -3.00
CA GLY A 14 5.51 -1.99 -3.48
C GLY A 14 5.92 -2.93 -2.35
N LEU A 15 5.24 -4.08 -2.21
CA LEU A 15 5.57 -5.15 -1.27
C LEU A 15 5.95 -6.40 -2.07
N TYR A 16 7.22 -6.79 -2.03
CA TYR A 16 7.79 -7.86 -2.85
C TYR A 16 8.34 -8.99 -1.96
N GLY A 17 8.42 -10.20 -2.51
CA GLY A 17 9.10 -11.33 -1.88
C GLY A 17 10.41 -11.64 -2.59
N GLU A 18 11.48 -11.89 -1.84
CA GLU A 18 12.81 -12.19 -2.38
C GLU A 18 12.83 -13.48 -3.24
N LEU A 19 11.97 -14.46 -2.92
CA LEU A 19 11.87 -15.73 -3.62
C LEU A 19 10.69 -15.75 -4.61
N ASP A 20 10.24 -14.58 -5.07
CA ASP A 20 9.19 -14.50 -6.08
C ASP A 20 9.78 -14.75 -7.49
N ASP A 21 9.76 -16.02 -7.92
CA ASP A 21 10.19 -16.41 -9.27
C ASP A 21 9.39 -15.77 -10.41
N GLY A 22 8.21 -15.21 -10.11
CA GLY A 22 7.39 -14.48 -11.07
C GLY A 22 7.87 -13.06 -11.34
N ILE A 23 8.73 -12.50 -10.47
CA ILE A 23 9.23 -11.14 -10.56
C ILE A 23 10.73 -11.21 -10.81
N LYS A 24 11.12 -11.05 -12.08
CA LYS A 24 12.53 -11.05 -12.45
C LYS A 24 13.24 -9.87 -11.79
N LEU A 25 14.48 -10.09 -11.32
CA LEU A 25 15.34 -9.07 -10.73
C LEU A 25 15.48 -7.81 -11.61
N GLU A 26 15.52 -8.00 -12.93
CA GLU A 26 15.54 -6.89 -13.89
C GLU A 26 14.30 -5.97 -13.79
N THR A 27 13.13 -6.55 -13.55
CA THR A 27 11.89 -5.79 -13.33
C THR A 27 11.93 -5.02 -12.02
N GLU A 28 12.49 -5.61 -10.96
CA GLU A 28 12.65 -4.93 -9.67
C GLU A 28 13.62 -3.74 -9.77
N VAL A 29 14.77 -3.94 -10.40
CA VAL A 29 15.77 -2.87 -10.62
C VAL A 29 15.20 -1.75 -11.48
N HIS A 30 14.49 -2.08 -12.57
CA HIS A 30 13.85 -1.08 -13.41
C HIS A 30 12.75 -0.32 -12.67
N MET A 31 11.95 -1.00 -11.83
CA MET A 31 10.93 -0.34 -11.00
C MET A 31 11.58 0.60 -9.98
N GLN A 32 12.62 0.15 -9.26
CA GLN A 32 13.34 0.99 -8.31
C GLN A 32 13.94 2.24 -9.00
N ALA A 33 14.58 2.07 -10.16
CA ALA A 33 15.16 3.16 -10.92
C ALA A 33 14.09 4.14 -11.43
N ALA A 34 12.97 3.64 -11.95
CA ALA A 34 11.86 4.47 -12.43
C ALA A 34 11.23 5.26 -11.27
N LEU A 35 11.04 4.64 -10.11
CA LEU A 35 10.49 5.29 -8.92
C LEU A 35 11.43 6.39 -8.38
N GLN A 36 12.75 6.15 -8.39
CA GLN A 36 13.75 7.14 -8.02
C GLN A 36 13.76 8.33 -9.00
N ALA A 37 13.72 8.05 -10.31
CA ALA A 37 13.71 9.09 -11.35
C ALA A 37 12.45 9.96 -11.30
N ALA A 38 11.30 9.37 -10.94
CA ALA A 38 10.02 10.08 -10.85
C ALA A 38 9.91 10.99 -9.61
N SER A 39 10.87 10.98 -8.68
CA SER A 39 10.82 11.74 -7.41
C SER A 39 9.52 11.54 -6.61
N SER A 40 8.82 10.42 -6.84
CA SER A 40 7.42 10.21 -6.45
C SER A 40 7.23 9.81 -4.99
N ARG A 41 8.26 9.98 -4.13
CA ARG A 41 8.34 9.44 -2.75
C ARG A 41 8.00 7.95 -2.61
N SER A 42 7.92 7.22 -3.73
CA SER A 42 7.53 5.81 -3.75
C SER A 42 8.58 4.94 -3.07
N ARG A 43 8.13 3.80 -2.55
CA ARG A 43 8.96 2.88 -1.76
C ARG A 43 8.72 1.44 -2.18
N ILE A 44 9.79 0.65 -2.23
CA ILE A 44 9.73 -0.81 -2.35
C ILE A 44 10.22 -1.42 -1.02
N VAL A 45 9.52 -2.43 -0.55
CA VAL A 45 9.90 -3.27 0.60
C VAL A 45 9.97 -4.70 0.12
N VAL A 46 11.12 -5.34 0.33
CA VAL A 46 11.35 -6.75 -0.02
C VAL A 46 11.35 -7.56 1.27
N SER A 47 10.52 -8.61 1.30
CA SER A 47 10.47 -9.56 2.41
C SER A 47 11.44 -10.72 2.14
N PRO A 48 12.46 -10.93 2.99
CA PRO A 48 13.39 -12.04 2.84
C PRO A 48 12.69 -13.40 2.86
N GLU A 49 13.18 -14.35 2.06
CA GLU A 49 12.67 -15.73 1.97
C GLU A 49 11.17 -15.88 1.60
N ALA A 50 10.51 -14.80 1.21
CA ALA A 50 9.09 -14.80 0.89
C ALA A 50 8.86 -15.14 -0.59
N PRO A 51 8.08 -16.19 -0.92
CA PRO A 51 7.76 -16.54 -2.29
C PRO A 51 6.56 -15.74 -2.83
N HIS A 52 6.23 -15.95 -4.10
CA HIS A 52 5.00 -15.41 -4.69
C HIS A 52 3.75 -15.75 -3.86
N GLY A 53 2.89 -14.76 -3.63
CA GLY A 53 1.65 -14.94 -2.89
C GLY A 53 1.84 -15.26 -1.40
N PHE A 54 2.94 -14.80 -0.78
CA PHE A 54 3.22 -15.05 0.63
C PHE A 54 2.18 -14.49 1.62
N HIS A 55 1.30 -13.60 1.18
CA HIS A 55 0.16 -13.11 1.97
C HIS A 55 -1.05 -14.06 2.00
N THR A 56 -1.09 -15.05 1.10
CA THR A 56 -2.26 -15.89 0.89
C THR A 56 -2.34 -17.04 1.90
N ARG A 57 -3.05 -16.82 3.01
CA ARG A 57 -3.14 -17.75 4.16
C ARG A 57 -3.49 -19.22 3.84
N TYR A 58 -4.20 -19.47 2.75
CA TYR A 58 -4.65 -20.80 2.36
C TYR A 58 -3.69 -21.53 1.40
N ARG A 59 -2.55 -20.93 1.04
CA ARG A 59 -1.54 -21.52 0.15
C ARG A 59 -0.28 -21.92 0.92
N PRO A 60 0.47 -22.94 0.46
CA PRO A 60 1.78 -23.30 1.03
C PRO A 60 2.83 -22.17 0.99
N SER A 61 2.64 -21.20 0.09
CA SER A 61 3.48 -20.02 -0.01
C SER A 61 3.32 -19.04 1.16
N TYR A 62 2.30 -19.19 2.01
CA TYR A 62 2.06 -18.28 3.12
C TYR A 62 3.30 -18.14 4.02
N ARG A 63 3.70 -16.90 4.28
CA ARG A 63 4.75 -16.55 5.25
C ARG A 63 4.13 -15.59 6.26
N PRO A 64 3.74 -16.07 7.45
CA PRO A 64 2.94 -15.27 8.38
C PRO A 64 3.64 -14.00 8.84
N ASP A 65 4.96 -14.04 9.04
CA ASP A 65 5.71 -12.89 9.55
C ASP A 65 5.91 -11.84 8.46
N ALA A 66 6.30 -12.24 7.24
CA ALA A 66 6.33 -11.35 6.09
C ALA A 66 4.95 -10.74 5.78
N ALA A 67 3.88 -11.54 5.86
CA ALA A 67 2.52 -11.05 5.64
C ALA A 67 2.06 -10.07 6.71
N LYS A 68 2.44 -10.28 7.98
CA LYS A 68 2.14 -9.32 9.06
C LYS A 68 2.93 -8.04 8.90
N ASP A 69 4.22 -8.12 8.53
CA ASP A 69 5.04 -6.93 8.31
C ASP A 69 4.52 -6.12 7.12
N GLY A 70 4.31 -6.76 5.96
CA GLY A 70 3.74 -6.10 4.78
C GLY A 70 2.41 -5.41 5.07
N TRP A 71 1.54 -6.02 5.88
CA TRP A 71 0.29 -5.38 6.33
C TRP A 71 0.53 -4.13 7.17
N LYS A 72 1.48 -4.15 8.10
CA LYS A 72 1.85 -2.97 8.91
C LYS A 72 2.39 -1.85 8.01
N GLN A 73 3.27 -2.17 7.06
CA GLN A 73 3.83 -1.20 6.12
C GLN A 73 2.73 -0.55 5.27
N MET A 74 1.78 -1.35 4.78
CA MET A 74 0.62 -0.85 4.02
C MET A 74 -0.24 0.11 4.84
N LEU A 75 -0.55 -0.22 6.10
CA LEU A 75 -1.32 0.66 6.98
C LEU A 75 -0.59 1.98 7.25
N ALA A 76 0.70 1.92 7.59
CA ALA A 76 1.52 3.10 7.83
C ALA A 76 1.60 3.99 6.58
N TRP A 77 1.70 3.37 5.40
CA TRP A 77 1.71 4.07 4.13
C TRP A 77 0.43 4.86 3.88
N PHE A 78 -0.73 4.22 4.06
CA PHE A 78 -2.01 4.90 3.89
C PHE A 78 -2.21 6.01 4.92
N GLN A 79 -1.81 5.82 6.18
CA GLN A 79 -1.88 6.88 7.19
C GLN A 79 -1.09 8.13 6.77
N GLY A 80 0.07 7.97 6.12
CA GLY A 80 0.90 9.08 5.64
C GLY A 80 0.43 9.75 4.34
N HIS A 81 -0.41 9.08 3.53
CA HIS A 81 -0.69 9.49 2.14
C HIS A 81 -2.19 9.57 1.78
N GLY A 82 -3.08 9.75 2.76
CA GLY A 82 -4.51 10.05 2.50
C GLY A 82 -5.51 8.95 2.84
N GLY A 83 -5.08 7.91 3.57
CA GLY A 83 -5.99 7.02 4.29
C GLY A 83 -6.84 7.80 5.30
N PRO A 84 -7.96 7.24 5.79
CA PRO A 84 -8.84 7.94 6.71
C PRO A 84 -8.03 8.42 7.91
N SER A 85 -7.81 9.73 8.00
CA SER A 85 -7.23 10.34 9.18
C SER A 85 -8.15 9.95 10.35
N GLN A 86 -7.60 9.35 11.41
CA GLN A 86 -8.33 9.24 12.67
C GLN A 86 -8.51 10.65 13.21
N ARG A 87 -9.50 11.39 12.67
CA ARG A 87 -10.00 12.59 13.32
C ARG A 87 -10.86 12.07 14.46
N GLU A 88 -10.32 12.14 15.66
CA GLU A 88 -11.12 12.11 16.87
C GLU A 88 -12.16 13.23 16.75
N GLY A 89 -13.41 12.85 16.52
CA GLY A 89 -14.48 13.78 16.15
C GLY A 89 -15.62 13.02 15.48
N GLY A 90 -16.36 12.26 16.29
CA GLY A 90 -17.47 11.42 15.84
C GLY A 90 -18.48 12.18 14.99
N ARG A 91 -18.63 11.78 13.73
CA ARG A 91 -19.88 12.03 13.01
C ARG A 91 -20.91 11.04 13.52
N GLN A 92 -21.66 11.48 14.52
CA GLN A 92 -22.91 10.85 14.93
C GLN A 92 -23.86 10.99 13.73
N TRP A 93 -24.09 9.90 12.99
CA TRP A 93 -25.14 9.86 11.99
C TRP A 93 -26.47 9.96 12.74
N ARG A 94 -27.13 11.12 12.70
CA ARG A 94 -28.53 11.23 13.13
C ARG A 94 -29.39 10.55 12.09
N THR A 95 -29.99 9.42 12.45
CA THR A 95 -31.17 8.91 11.77
C THR A 95 -32.34 9.80 12.18
N GLU A 96 -32.73 10.74 11.35
CA GLU A 96 -34.09 11.28 11.44
C GLU A 96 -35.01 10.20 10.89
N ALA A 97 -35.69 9.49 11.81
CA ALA A 97 -36.84 8.69 11.48
C ALA A 97 -37.95 9.67 11.10
N THR A 98 -38.24 9.79 9.80
CA THR A 98 -39.40 10.53 9.32
C THR A 98 -40.65 9.73 9.72
N ASP A 99 -41.37 10.23 10.71
CA ASP A 99 -42.77 9.87 10.96
C ASP A 99 -43.58 10.14 9.70
N ILE A 100 -44.10 9.08 9.10
CA ILE A 100 -45.11 9.12 8.05
C ILE A 100 -46.45 8.83 8.71
N HIS A 101 -47.27 9.88 8.81
CA HIS A 101 -48.72 9.79 8.98
C HIS A 101 -49.40 9.64 7.62
#